data_AF-A0A3B9PVG4-F1
#
_entry.id   AF-A0A3B9PVG4-F1
#
_cell.length_a   1.000
_cell.length_b   1.000
_cell.length_c   1.000
_cell.angle_alpha   90.00
_cell.angle_beta   90.00
_cell.angle_gamma   90.00
#
_symmetry.space_group_name_H-M   'P 1'
#
loop_
_entity.id
_entity.type
_entity.pdbx_description
1 polymer ?
#
loop_
_entity_poly.entity_id
_entity_poly.type
_entity_poly.pdbx_seq_one_letter_code
_entity_poly.pdbx_strand_id
1 'polypeptide(L)'
;MNMEDELVGCNEYDRLECGDCLGCDRQDQCNGQSHPSGLDQCSGHDHSIEEIVKEYHASREPQCNLFENPVFYELFDGIVRPGGLKLTQQAMELCNFDKGAKILDIGCGYGATVEFLQSKYGVDATGIDLSTTCLLYTS
;
A
#
# COMPACT_ATOMS: atom_id res chain seq x y z
N MET A 1 12.52 -41.15 3.10
CA MET A 1 12.21 -40.73 1.72
C MET A 1 11.64 -39.32 1.83
N ASN A 2 12.45 -38.35 1.39
CA ASN A 2 12.22 -36.97 0.89
C ASN A 2 10.75 -36.51 0.95
N MET A 3 10.32 -35.38 1.55
CA MET A 3 10.83 -34.00 1.62
C MET A 3 11.00 -33.35 0.24
N GLU A 4 10.17 -32.32 0.00
CA GLU A 4 10.13 -31.37 -1.12
C GLU A 4 9.27 -31.77 -2.33
N ASP A 5 8.12 -31.11 -2.42
CA ASP A 5 7.50 -30.60 -3.66
C ASP A 5 6.40 -29.59 -3.24
N GLU A 6 6.82 -28.46 -2.64
CA GLU A 6 6.00 -27.25 -2.63
C GLU A 6 6.23 -26.56 -3.97
N LEU A 7 5.20 -26.51 -4.81
CA LEU A 7 5.16 -25.65 -5.99
C LEU A 7 5.23 -24.19 -5.51
N VAL A 8 6.41 -23.61 -5.51
CA VAL A 8 6.62 -22.17 -5.31
C VAL A 8 6.10 -21.46 -6.56
N GLY A 9 4.80 -21.17 -6.57
CA GLY A 9 4.22 -20.25 -7.53
C GLY A 9 4.72 -18.84 -7.21
N CYS A 10 5.25 -18.14 -8.22
CA CYS A 10 5.62 -16.73 -8.11
C CYS A 10 4.43 -15.94 -7.55
N ASN A 11 4.67 -15.23 -6.45
CA ASN A 11 3.65 -14.39 -5.85
C ASN A 11 3.45 -13.13 -6.73
N GLU A 12 2.37 -12.39 -6.51
CA GLU A 12 2.04 -11.19 -7.28
C GLU A 12 3.11 -10.08 -7.17
N TYR A 13 3.94 -10.12 -6.11
CA TYR A 13 5.11 -9.26 -5.90
C TYR A 13 6.27 -9.60 -6.85
N ASP A 14 6.54 -10.89 -7.10
CA ASP A 14 7.60 -11.34 -8.02
C ASP A 14 7.29 -10.96 -9.48
N ARG A 15 6.00 -10.75 -9.79
CA ARG A 15 5.52 -10.32 -11.11
C ARG A 15 5.79 -8.84 -11.38
N LEU A 16 5.94 -8.02 -10.35
CA LEU A 16 6.21 -6.58 -10.45
C LEU A 16 7.70 -6.30 -10.71
N GLU A 17 8.62 -7.17 -10.27
CA GLU A 17 10.06 -7.03 -10.56
C GLU A 17 10.41 -7.46 -12.00
N CYS A 18 9.70 -8.45 -12.54
CA CYS A 18 9.80 -8.81 -13.95
C CYS A 18 8.82 -7.97 -14.76
N GLY A 19 9.16 -6.70 -14.99
CA GLY A 19 8.41 -5.81 -15.88
C GLY A 19 8.06 -6.49 -17.21
N ASP A 20 6.87 -6.17 -17.74
CA ASP A 20 6.26 -6.78 -18.93
C ASP A 20 7.26 -6.88 -20.10
N CYS A 21 7.93 -8.02 -20.18
CA CYS A 21 8.73 -8.38 -21.32
C CYS A 21 7.74 -8.63 -22.47
N LEU A 22 7.55 -7.61 -23.33
CA LEU A 22 6.79 -7.74 -24.57
C LEU A 22 7.32 -8.95 -25.36
N GLY A 23 6.60 -10.07 -25.29
CA GLY A 23 6.94 -11.33 -25.95
C GLY A 23 7.23 -12.53 -25.04
N CYS A 24 7.15 -12.41 -23.71
CA CYS A 24 7.37 -13.53 -22.78
C CYS A 24 6.04 -14.16 -22.31
N ASP A 25 5.46 -15.01 -23.17
CA ASP A 25 4.28 -15.79 -22.81
C ASP A 25 4.66 -16.97 -21.91
N ARG A 26 4.49 -16.80 -20.60
CA ARG A 26 4.47 -17.84 -19.52
C ARG A 26 5.84 -18.35 -19.03
N GLN A 27 6.07 -18.09 -17.74
CA GLN A 27 6.61 -18.92 -16.65
C GLN A 27 7.76 -19.93 -16.84
N ASP A 28 8.22 -20.28 -18.05
CA ASP A 28 9.12 -21.45 -18.24
C ASP A 28 10.56 -21.11 -18.68
N GLN A 29 10.97 -19.83 -18.75
CA GLN A 29 12.27 -19.49 -19.36
C GLN A 29 13.28 -18.71 -18.50
N CYS A 30 13.12 -18.65 -17.18
CA CYS A 30 14.14 -18.05 -16.30
C CYS A 30 14.96 -19.07 -15.48
N ASN A 31 15.12 -20.30 -15.97
CA ASN A 31 16.00 -21.32 -15.36
C ASN A 31 17.49 -21.14 -15.74
N GLY A 32 18.02 -19.92 -15.58
CA GLY A 32 19.47 -19.66 -15.58
C GLY A 32 20.23 -20.04 -16.85
N GLN A 33 19.60 -20.04 -18.02
CA GLN A 33 20.31 -20.25 -19.30
C GLN A 33 20.61 -18.91 -19.98
N SER A 34 21.87 -18.75 -20.39
CA SER A 34 22.34 -17.62 -21.20
C SER A 34 21.59 -17.54 -22.53
N HIS A 35 20.98 -16.40 -22.83
CA HIS A 35 20.29 -16.14 -24.09
C HIS A 35 21.25 -16.24 -25.30
N PRO A 36 20.87 -16.95 -26.38
CA PRO A 36 21.68 -17.06 -27.58
C PRO A 36 21.43 -15.86 -28.50
N SER A 37 21.71 -14.64 -28.05
CA SER A 37 21.78 -13.47 -28.94
C SER A 37 22.38 -12.22 -28.30
N GLY A 38 23.38 -12.29 -27.41
CA GLY A 38 24.28 -11.16 -27.09
C GLY A 38 23.63 -9.79 -26.77
N LEU A 39 22.36 -9.78 -26.38
CA LEU A 39 21.60 -8.61 -25.95
C LEU A 39 21.04 -8.97 -24.58
N ASP A 40 21.96 -9.19 -23.65
CA ASP A 40 21.66 -9.24 -22.23
C ASP A 40 21.43 -7.79 -21.80
N GLN A 41 20.23 -7.29 -22.11
CA GLN A 41 19.73 -6.01 -21.62
C GLN A 41 18.56 -6.27 -20.68
N CYS A 42 18.77 -7.15 -19.70
CA CYS A 42 18.13 -6.95 -18.41
C CYS A 42 18.85 -5.78 -17.73
N SER A 43 18.72 -4.58 -18.29
CA SER A 43 18.91 -3.37 -17.50
C SER A 43 17.81 -3.43 -16.45
N GLY A 44 18.18 -3.76 -15.21
CA GLY A 44 17.27 -3.58 -14.08
C GLY A 44 16.65 -2.19 -14.25
N HIS A 45 15.33 -2.17 -14.41
CA HIS A 45 14.63 -0.90 -14.53
C HIS A 45 14.71 -0.24 -13.16
N ASP A 46 15.75 0.59 -12.96
CA ASP A 46 15.79 1.57 -11.89
C ASP A 46 14.79 2.67 -12.26
N HIS A 47 13.49 2.37 -12.09
CA HIS A 47 12.48 3.41 -12.23
C HIS A 47 12.69 4.38 -11.08
N SER A 48 13.08 5.60 -11.42
CA SER A 48 13.05 6.70 -10.47
C SER A 48 11.65 6.81 -9.86
N ILE A 49 11.52 7.26 -8.60
CA ILE A 49 10.21 7.46 -7.95
C ILE A 49 9.32 8.32 -8.86
N GLU A 50 9.91 9.28 -9.55
CA GLU A 50 9.27 10.15 -10.51
C GLU A 50 8.65 9.40 -11.70
N GLU A 51 9.30 8.35 -12.22
CA GLU A 51 8.79 7.53 -13.33
C GLU A 51 7.64 6.62 -12.88
N ILE A 52 7.77 5.98 -11.71
CA ILE A 52 6.69 5.16 -11.11
C ILE A 52 5.43 6.02 -10.89
N VAL A 53 5.62 7.22 -10.33
CA VAL A 53 4.54 8.17 -10.10
C VAL A 53 3.88 8.59 -11.42
N LYS A 54 4.66 8.82 -12.46
CA LYS A 54 4.16 9.23 -13.78
C LYS A 54 3.35 8.13 -14.47
N GLU A 55 3.80 6.88 -14.42
CA GLU A 55 3.07 5.72 -14.95
C GLU A 55 1.75 5.51 -14.20
N TYR A 56 1.77 5.57 -12.87
CA TYR A 56 0.57 5.46 -12.05
C TYR A 56 -0.48 6.55 -12.34
N HIS A 57 -0.04 7.79 -12.56
CA HIS A 57 -0.96 8.87 -12.96
C HIS A 57 -1.53 8.66 -14.36
N ALA A 58 -0.73 8.16 -15.31
CA ALA A 58 -1.18 7.90 -16.67
C ALA A 58 -2.19 6.74 -16.75
N SER A 59 -2.12 5.77 -15.83
CA SER A 59 -3.02 4.62 -15.78
C SER A 59 -4.31 4.85 -14.98
N ARG A 60 -4.49 6.02 -14.34
CA ARG A 60 -5.69 6.29 -13.52
C ARG A 60 -6.85 6.83 -14.35
N GLU A 61 -7.95 6.06 -14.36
CA GLU A 61 -9.25 6.55 -14.82
C GLU A 61 -9.78 7.69 -13.92
N PRO A 62 -10.67 8.57 -14.43
CA PRO A 62 -11.29 9.64 -13.65
C PRO A 62 -11.97 9.07 -12.39
N GLN A 63 -11.41 9.38 -11.23
CA GLN A 63 -11.86 8.78 -9.98
C GLN A 63 -13.05 9.55 -9.42
N CYS A 64 -14.15 8.83 -9.19
CA CYS A 64 -15.19 9.29 -8.28
C CYS A 64 -14.58 9.30 -6.87
N ASN A 65 -14.34 10.49 -6.33
CA ASN A 65 -13.80 10.67 -4.98
C ASN A 65 -14.92 10.54 -3.94
N LEU A 66 -15.48 9.33 -3.82
CA LEU A 66 -16.60 9.03 -2.92
C LEU A 66 -16.31 9.48 -1.47
N PHE A 67 -15.08 9.22 -1.01
CA PHE A 67 -14.65 9.51 0.37
C PHE A 67 -14.36 11.00 0.63
N GLU A 68 -14.27 11.83 -0.41
CA GLU A 68 -14.14 13.28 -0.27
C GLU A 68 -15.50 13.97 -0.13
N ASN A 69 -16.60 13.24 -0.32
CA ASN A 69 -17.92 13.80 -0.15
C ASN A 69 -18.14 14.16 1.34
N PRO A 70 -18.48 15.42 1.67
CA PRO A 70 -18.67 15.87 3.05
C PRO A 70 -19.67 15.04 3.86
N VAL A 71 -20.64 14.41 3.19
CA VAL A 71 -21.62 13.51 3.82
C VAL A 71 -20.94 12.35 4.56
N PHE A 72 -19.77 11.88 4.10
CA PHE A 72 -19.05 10.82 4.80
C PHE A 72 -18.43 11.29 6.12
N TYR A 73 -17.99 12.54 6.21
CA TYR A 73 -17.56 13.10 7.49
C TYR A 73 -18.72 13.10 8.48
N GLU A 74 -19.87 13.62 8.08
CA GLU A 74 -21.06 13.75 8.92
C GLU A 74 -21.65 12.39 9.33
N LEU A 75 -21.71 11.43 8.41
CA LEU A 75 -22.30 10.11 8.67
C LEU A 75 -21.42 9.24 9.57
N PHE A 76 -20.09 9.43 9.51
CA PHE A 76 -19.14 8.54 10.17
C PHE A 76 -18.27 9.21 11.22
N ASP A 77 -18.56 10.47 11.57
CA ASP A 77 -17.81 11.25 12.55
C ASP A 77 -16.30 11.24 12.28
N GLY A 78 -15.94 11.46 11.01
CA GLY A 78 -14.57 11.39 10.51
C GLY A 78 -13.96 9.97 10.37
N ILE A 79 -14.63 8.90 10.83
CA ILE A 79 -14.16 7.51 10.70
C ILE A 79 -14.79 6.84 9.47
N VAL A 80 -14.26 7.15 8.30
CA VAL A 80 -14.83 6.76 6.98
C VAL A 80 -14.91 5.24 6.73
N ARG A 81 -14.29 4.43 7.58
CA ARG A 81 -14.32 2.96 7.53
C ARG A 81 -15.41 2.38 8.45
N PRO A 82 -16.27 1.46 7.94
CA PRO A 82 -17.28 0.80 8.77
C PRO A 82 -16.68 0.09 9.99
N GLY A 83 -17.38 0.14 11.13
CA GLY A 83 -16.99 -0.58 12.35
C GLY A 83 -16.23 0.24 13.40
N GLY A 84 -15.90 1.51 13.12
CA GLY A 84 -15.32 2.44 14.10
C GLY A 84 -13.96 2.00 14.65
N LEU A 85 -13.62 2.44 15.86
CA LEU A 85 -12.28 2.23 16.45
C LEU A 85 -12.06 0.86 17.10
N LYS A 86 -13.07 -0.03 17.11
CA LYS A 86 -13.00 -1.30 17.85
C LYS A 86 -11.84 -2.19 17.39
N LEU A 87 -11.70 -2.38 16.07
CA LEU A 87 -10.61 -3.20 15.51
C LEU A 87 -9.24 -2.56 15.76
N THR A 88 -9.15 -1.23 15.65
CA THR A 88 -7.93 -0.49 15.99
C THR A 88 -7.54 -0.71 17.45
N GLN A 89 -8.51 -0.68 18.37
CA GLN A 89 -8.26 -0.92 19.78
C GLN A 89 -7.67 -2.32 20.02
N GLN A 90 -8.26 -3.34 19.40
CA GLN A 90 -7.78 -4.72 19.50
C GLN A 90 -6.37 -4.88 18.91
N ALA A 91 -6.08 -4.23 17.78
CA ALA A 91 -4.75 -4.24 17.19
C ALA A 91 -3.70 -3.62 18.13
N MET A 92 -4.02 -2.49 18.75
CA MET A 92 -3.11 -1.84 19.70
C MET A 92 -2.86 -2.67 20.96
N GLU A 93 -3.89 -3.35 21.47
CA GLU A 93 -3.78 -4.27 22.61
C GLU A 93 -2.88 -5.48 22.27
N LEU A 94 -3.00 -6.03 21.05
CA LEU A 94 -2.18 -7.15 20.60
C LEU A 94 -0.71 -6.75 20.34
N CYS A 95 -0.49 -5.60 19.71
CA CYS A 95 0.86 -5.12 19.42
C CYS A 95 1.59 -4.65 20.68
N ASN A 96 0.84 -4.18 21.69
CA ASN A 96 1.37 -3.73 22.99
C ASN A 96 2.54 -2.74 22.84
N PHE A 97 2.35 -1.73 21.99
CA PHE A 97 3.36 -0.70 21.74
C PHE A 97 3.64 0.12 23.01
N ASP A 98 4.91 0.50 23.18
CA ASP A 98 5.29 1.46 24.21
C ASP A 98 4.78 2.87 23.90
N LYS A 99 4.63 3.68 24.95
CA LYS A 99 4.37 5.12 24.79
C LYS A 99 5.48 5.77 23.96
N GLY A 100 5.10 6.66 23.05
CA GLY A 100 6.01 7.31 22.11
C GLY A 100 6.46 6.43 20.95
N ALA A 101 5.94 5.20 20.81
CA ALA A 101 6.16 4.41 19.60
C ALA A 101 5.68 5.18 18.35
N LYS A 102 6.43 5.06 17.26
CA LYS A 102 6.08 5.71 15.99
C LYS A 102 5.11 4.85 15.19
N ILE A 103 3.97 5.41 14.80
CA ILE A 103 2.95 4.71 14.02
C ILE A 103 2.57 5.54 12.80
N LEU A 104 2.46 4.88 11.64
CA LEU A 104 1.98 5.47 10.40
C LEU A 104 0.59 4.92 10.07
N ASP A 105 -0.38 5.82 9.90
CA ASP A 105 -1.74 5.48 9.43
C ASP A 105 -1.87 5.81 7.94
N ILE A 106 -1.96 4.78 7.09
CA ILE A 106 -2.02 4.91 5.64
C ILE A 106 -3.49 4.91 5.19
N GLY A 107 -3.92 5.97 4.51
CA GLY A 107 -5.34 6.20 4.25
C GLY A 107 -6.05 6.70 5.51
N CYS A 108 -5.44 7.66 6.20
CA CYS A 108 -5.92 8.14 7.50
C CYS A 108 -7.24 8.90 7.41
N GLY A 109 -7.70 9.25 6.20
CA GLY A 109 -8.87 10.07 5.96
C GLY A 109 -8.77 11.40 6.73
N TYR A 110 -9.78 11.68 7.54
CA TYR A 110 -9.86 12.88 8.36
C TYR A 110 -8.99 12.85 9.63
N GLY A 111 -8.23 11.78 9.87
CA GLY A 111 -7.27 11.70 10.98
C GLY A 111 -7.84 11.23 12.32
N ALA A 112 -9.13 10.87 12.41
CA ALA A 112 -9.76 10.41 13.65
C ALA A 112 -9.02 9.22 14.31
N THR A 113 -8.44 8.31 13.52
CA THR A 113 -7.64 7.21 14.05
C THR A 113 -6.30 7.69 14.63
N VAL A 114 -5.63 8.62 13.95
CA VAL A 114 -4.36 9.23 14.43
C VAL A 114 -4.57 9.92 15.77
N GLU A 115 -5.62 10.75 15.88
CA GLU A 115 -5.97 11.44 17.13
C GLU A 115 -6.27 10.44 18.25
N PHE A 116 -7.05 9.40 17.95
CA PHE A 116 -7.35 8.34 18.92
C PHE A 116 -6.09 7.62 19.41
N LEU A 117 -5.17 7.30 18.50
CA LEU A 117 -3.91 6.63 18.84
C LEU A 117 -3.06 7.51 19.76
N GLN A 118 -2.88 8.78 19.40
CA GLN A 118 -2.11 9.75 20.19
C GLN A 118 -2.74 9.97 21.58
N SER A 119 -4.04 10.26 21.63
CA SER A 119 -4.74 10.60 22.88
C SER A 119 -4.90 9.42 23.83
N LYS A 120 -5.25 8.23 23.32
CA LYS A 120 -5.54 7.05 24.15
C LYS A 120 -4.30 6.23 24.49
N TYR A 121 -3.38 6.06 23.54
CA TYR A 121 -2.21 5.18 23.70
C TYR A 121 -0.91 5.95 23.94
N GLY A 122 -0.89 7.27 23.71
CA GLY A 122 0.30 8.09 23.93
C GLY A 122 1.44 7.77 22.95
N VAL A 123 1.10 7.30 21.74
CA VAL A 123 2.05 7.02 20.66
C VAL A 123 2.28 8.26 19.80
N ASP A 124 3.40 8.28 19.08
CA ASP A 124 3.72 9.28 18.07
C ASP A 124 3.16 8.83 16.71
N ALA A 125 1.87 9.10 16.48
CA ALA A 125 1.20 8.70 15.24
C ALA A 125 1.23 9.81 14.18
N THR A 126 1.46 9.44 12.92
CA THR A 126 1.36 10.30 11.74
C THR A 126 0.40 9.69 10.73
N GLY A 127 -0.47 10.49 10.11
CA GLY A 127 -1.38 10.05 9.06
C GLY A 127 -0.95 10.53 7.67
N ILE A 128 -1.18 9.69 6.66
CA ILE A 128 -1.08 10.09 5.25
C ILE A 128 -2.37 9.68 4.52
N ASP A 129 -2.81 10.53 3.60
CA ASP A 129 -3.92 10.24 2.70
C ASP A 129 -3.64 10.88 1.34
N LEU A 130 -4.16 10.27 0.26
CA LEU A 130 -4.08 10.85 -1.08
C LEU A 130 -5.02 12.04 -1.24
N SER A 131 -6.08 12.09 -0.43
CA SER A 131 -7.04 13.18 -0.43
C SER A 131 -6.54 14.36 0.39
N THR A 132 -6.10 15.42 -0.28
CA THR A 132 -5.85 16.70 0.36
C THR A 132 -7.13 17.27 0.97
N THR A 133 -8.30 17.00 0.39
CA THR A 133 -9.61 17.40 0.93
C THR A 133 -9.83 16.80 2.32
N CYS A 134 -9.58 15.51 2.51
CA CYS A 134 -9.72 14.88 3.83
C CYS A 134 -8.68 15.41 4.84
N LEU A 135 -7.42 15.59 4.42
CA LEU A 135 -6.34 16.09 5.29
C LEU A 135 -6.53 17.55 5.75
N LEU A 136 -7.13 18.38 4.91
CA LEU A 136 -7.38 19.81 5.21
C LEU A 136 -8.73 20.04 5.89
N TYR A 137 -9.51 18.99 6.10
CA TYR A 137 -10.81 19.09 6.75
C TYR A 137 -10.61 19.21 8.27
N THR A 138 -10.50 20.43 8.75
CA THR A 138 -10.40 20.75 10.18
C THR A 138 -11.69 21.43 10.64
N SER A 139 -12.32 20.90 11.69
CA SER A 139 -13.44 21.59 12.39
C SER A 139 -12.94 22.71 13.29
#